data_AF-A0A4P0YIE8-F1
#
_entry.id   AF-A0A4P0YIE8-F1
#
_cell.length_a   1.000
_cell.length_b   1.000
_cell.length_c   1.000
_cell.angle_alpha   90.00
_cell.angle_beta   90.00
_cell.angle_gamma   90.00
#
_symmetry.space_group_name_H-M   'P 1'
#
loop_
_entity.id
_entity.type
_entity.pdbx_description
1 polymer ?
#
loop_
_entity_poly.entity_id
_entity_poly.type
_entity_poly.pdbx_seq_one_letter_code
_entity_poly.pdbx_strand_id
1 'polypeptide(L)'
;MELLYTTLLYLIQPLVWLRLLLRSRKAPAYRKRWAERYGFCQNKVEPDGILLHSVSVGETLAAIPLVRALRHRYPSLPITVTTMTPTGSERAMSAFGKDVHHVYLPYDLPGAMNRFLNTVQPKLVIGYGDRAVAEYGGRAA
;
A
#
# COMPACT_ATOMS: atom_id res chain seq x y z
N MET A 1 -6.69 25.87 2.39
CA MET A 1 -6.67 25.02 1.18
C MET A 1 -6.75 23.53 1.52
N GLU A 2 -5.95 23.02 2.47
CA GLU A 2 -5.95 21.59 2.86
C GLU A 2 -7.29 21.08 3.42
N LEU A 3 -8.00 21.87 4.23
CA LEU A 3 -9.30 21.49 4.78
C LEU A 3 -10.37 21.32 3.69
N LEU A 4 -10.33 22.18 2.66
CA LEU A 4 -11.27 22.16 1.55
C LEU A 4 -11.02 20.93 0.66
N TYR A 5 -9.75 20.67 0.34
CA TYR A 5 -9.31 19.48 -0.38
C TYR A 5 -9.70 18.19 0.36
N THR A 6 -9.41 18.14 1.66
CA THR A 6 -9.75 16.99 2.51
C THR A 6 -11.27 16.78 2.58
N THR A 7 -12.04 17.84 2.77
CA THR A 7 -13.52 17.77 2.80
C THR A 7 -14.08 17.26 1.47
N LEU A 8 -13.57 17.74 0.34
CA LEU A 8 -13.95 17.25 -0.98
C LEU A 8 -13.63 15.76 -1.17
N LEU A 9 -12.47 15.29 -0.67
CA LEU A 9 -12.11 13.87 -0.70
C LEU A 9 -13.04 13.00 0.14
N TYR A 10 -13.53 13.50 1.29
CA TYR A 10 -14.54 12.79 2.07
C TYR A 10 -15.92 12.80 1.37
N LEU A 11 -16.29 13.91 0.73
CA LEU A 11 -17.57 14.02 0.01
C LEU A 11 -17.66 13.13 -1.23
N ILE A 12 -16.55 12.90 -1.93
CA ILE A 12 -16.53 11.99 -3.10
C ILE A 12 -16.58 10.51 -2.70
N GLN A 13 -16.35 10.19 -1.43
CA GLN A 13 -16.27 8.81 -0.94
C GLN A 13 -17.50 7.92 -1.23
N PRO A 14 -18.75 8.38 -1.06
CA PRO A 14 -19.94 7.60 -1.46
C PRO A 14 -19.96 7.28 -2.96
N LEU A 15 -19.49 8.19 -3.83
CA LEU A 15 -19.39 7.94 -5.27
C LEU A 15 -18.33 6.88 -5.57
N VAL A 16 -17.19 6.91 -4.87
CA VAL A 16 -16.15 5.88 -4.97
C VAL A 16 -16.67 4.52 -4.52
N TRP A 17 -17.44 4.45 -3.43
CA TRP A 17 -18.10 3.21 -2.98
C TRP A 17 -19.06 2.68 -4.03
N LEU A 18 -19.94 3.53 -4.56
CA LEU A 18 -20.89 3.14 -5.59
C LEU A 18 -20.19 2.61 -6.83
N ARG A 19 -19.16 3.31 -7.32
CA ARG A 19 -18.36 2.87 -8.48
C ARG A 19 -17.69 1.51 -8.24
N LEU A 20 -17.12 1.29 -7.06
CA LEU A 20 -16.49 0.03 -6.72
C LEU A 20 -17.50 -1.10 -6.54
N LEU A 21 -18.70 -0.82 -5.99
CA LEU A 21 -19.80 -1.80 -5.91
C LEU A 21 -20.28 -2.20 -7.30
N LEU A 22 -20.52 -1.24 -8.18
CA LEU A 22 -20.90 -1.49 -9.57
C LEU A 22 -19.85 -2.33 -10.29
N ARG A 23 -18.56 -2.01 -10.12
CA ARG A 23 -17.45 -2.79 -10.67
C ARG A 23 -17.35 -4.18 -10.04
N SER A 24 -17.69 -4.31 -8.75
CA SER A 24 -17.66 -5.59 -8.04
C SER A 24 -18.69 -6.60 -8.54
N ARG A 25 -19.75 -6.15 -9.23
CA ARG A 25 -20.70 -7.04 -9.91
C ARG A 25 -20.04 -7.89 -11.00
N LYS A 26 -19.03 -7.33 -11.68
CA LYS A 26 -18.24 -8.04 -12.71
C LYS A 26 -16.94 -8.63 -12.15
N ALA A 27 -16.36 -8.02 -11.13
CA ALA A 27 -15.09 -8.43 -10.53
C ALA A 27 -15.15 -8.36 -8.98
N PRO A 28 -15.57 -9.44 -8.30
CA PRO A 28 -15.75 -9.45 -6.84
C PRO A 28 -14.50 -9.10 -6.04
N ALA A 29 -13.30 -9.23 -6.61
CA ALA A 29 -12.04 -8.84 -5.98
C ALA A 29 -12.00 -7.36 -5.54
N TYR A 30 -12.76 -6.48 -6.22
CA TYR A 30 -12.81 -5.05 -5.88
C TYR A 30 -13.45 -4.75 -4.52
N ARG A 31 -14.33 -5.62 -4.01
CA ARG A 31 -15.00 -5.44 -2.70
C ARG A 31 -14.36 -6.18 -1.54
N LYS A 32 -13.62 -7.27 -1.81
CA LYS A 32 -13.12 -8.20 -0.77
C LYS A 32 -12.12 -7.56 0.22
N ARG A 33 -11.40 -6.53 -0.20
CA ARG A 33 -10.27 -5.93 0.55
C ARG A 33 -10.46 -4.42 0.74
N TRP A 34 -11.70 -3.96 0.85
CA TRP A 34 -12.01 -2.53 1.02
C TRP A 34 -11.42 -1.91 2.28
N ALA A 35 -11.37 -2.68 3.37
CA ALA A 35 -10.82 -2.22 4.64
C ALA A 35 -9.37 -1.70 4.49
N GLU A 36 -8.56 -2.34 3.64
CA GLU A 36 -7.17 -1.93 3.41
C GLU A 36 -7.07 -0.55 2.77
N ARG A 37 -8.03 -0.18 1.91
CA ARG A 37 -8.09 1.15 1.29
C ARG A 37 -8.39 2.27 2.29
N TYR A 38 -8.79 1.92 3.50
CA TYR A 38 -8.96 2.83 4.63
C TYR A 38 -7.88 2.64 5.70
N GLY A 39 -6.78 1.95 5.38
CA GLY A 39 -5.68 1.71 6.31
C GLY A 39 -5.93 0.64 7.35
N PHE A 40 -7.04 -0.11 7.27
CA PHE A 40 -7.27 -1.28 8.13
C PHE A 40 -6.49 -2.47 7.56
N CYS A 41 -5.23 -2.57 7.97
CA CYS A 41 -4.28 -3.60 7.57
C CYS A 41 -3.68 -4.39 8.75
N GLN A 42 -4.30 -4.29 9.94
CA GLN A 42 -3.92 -5.07 11.11
C GLN A 42 -3.90 -6.57 10.78
N ASN A 43 -2.88 -7.28 11.28
CA ASN A 43 -2.61 -8.70 11.04
C ASN A 43 -2.26 -9.09 9.59
N LYS A 44 -2.06 -8.12 8.68
CA LYS A 44 -1.62 -8.37 7.29
C LYS A 44 -0.20 -7.91 7.01
N VAL A 45 0.30 -7.00 7.85
CA VAL A 45 1.62 -6.40 7.76
C VAL A 45 2.30 -6.55 9.11
N GLU A 46 3.62 -6.69 9.08
CA GLU A 46 4.47 -6.62 10.25
C GLU A 46 5.04 -5.20 10.36
N PRO A 47 5.07 -4.60 11.57
CA PRO A 47 5.60 -3.26 11.78
C PRO A 47 7.13 -3.21 11.61
N ASP A 48 7.71 -2.00 11.66
CA ASP A 48 9.16 -1.77 11.70
C ASP A 48 9.93 -2.28 10.46
N GLY A 49 9.24 -2.36 9.33
CA GLY A 49 9.72 -2.92 8.08
C GLY A 49 10.11 -1.91 7.01
N ILE A 50 10.38 -2.45 5.82
CA ILE A 50 10.56 -1.68 4.58
C ILE A 50 9.22 -1.62 3.87
N LEU A 51 8.74 -0.41 3.56
CA LEU A 51 7.56 -0.19 2.75
C LEU A 51 7.97 0.10 1.31
N LEU A 52 7.58 -0.78 0.40
CA LEU A 52 7.76 -0.58 -1.03
C LEU A 52 6.42 -0.23 -1.67
N HIS A 53 6.36 0.93 -2.32
CA HIS A 53 5.19 1.34 -3.08
C HIS A 53 5.45 1.14 -4.58
N SER A 54 4.54 0.43 -5.25
CA SER A 54 4.59 0.24 -6.71
C SER A 54 3.26 0.65 -7.33
N VAL A 55 3.31 1.59 -8.29
CA VAL A 55 2.14 2.15 -8.96
C VAL A 55 1.75 1.35 -10.21
N SER A 56 2.65 0.52 -10.73
CA SER A 56 2.43 -0.28 -11.95
C SER A 56 2.89 -1.74 -11.82
N VAL A 57 2.31 -2.62 -12.64
CA VAL A 57 2.76 -4.02 -12.78
C VAL A 57 4.22 -4.08 -13.25
N GLY A 58 4.62 -3.19 -14.16
CA GLY A 58 6.00 -3.15 -14.66
C GLY A 58 7.01 -2.80 -13.56
N GLU A 59 6.66 -1.85 -12.69
CA GLU A 59 7.46 -1.47 -11.52
C GLU A 59 7.52 -2.59 -10.49
N THR A 60 6.40 -3.29 -10.26
CA THR A 60 6.36 -4.44 -9.34
C THR A 60 7.34 -5.52 -9.80
N LEU A 61 7.41 -5.79 -11.10
CA LEU A 61 8.34 -6.77 -11.68
C LEU A 61 9.80 -6.28 -11.62
N ALA A 62 10.04 -5.00 -11.90
CA ALA A 62 11.37 -4.40 -11.82
C ALA A 62 11.90 -4.32 -10.38
N ALA A 63 11.01 -4.24 -9.38
CA ALA A 63 11.35 -4.30 -7.97
C ALA A 63 11.74 -5.70 -7.47
N ILE A 64 11.53 -6.78 -8.23
CA ILE A 64 11.88 -8.15 -7.83
C ILE A 64 13.34 -8.31 -7.39
N PRO A 65 14.34 -7.96 -8.22
CA PRO A 65 15.75 -8.07 -7.81
C PRO A 65 16.06 -7.23 -6.57
N LEU A 66 15.45 -6.04 -6.44
CA LEU A 66 15.62 -5.17 -5.28
C LEU A 66 15.08 -5.83 -4.01
N VAL A 67 13.85 -6.34 -4.03
CA VAL A 67 13.24 -7.02 -2.88
C VAL A 67 14.07 -8.24 -2.47
N ARG A 68 14.55 -9.04 -3.44
CA ARG A 68 15.42 -10.19 -3.15
C ARG A 68 16.73 -9.76 -2.48
N ALA A 69 17.37 -8.70 -2.99
CA ALA A 69 18.59 -8.17 -2.40
C ALA A 69 18.36 -7.62 -0.98
N LEU A 70 17.25 -6.90 -0.76
CA LEU A 70 16.86 -6.38 0.56
C LEU A 70 16.59 -7.50 1.55
N ARG A 71 15.90 -8.58 1.15
CA ARG A 71 15.69 -9.77 2.00
C ARG A 71 17.00 -10.46 2.34
N HIS A 72 17.92 -10.57 1.39
CA HIS A 72 19.22 -11.18 1.64
C HIS A 72 20.07 -10.34 2.61
N ARG A 73 20.03 -9.00 2.47
CA ARG A 73 20.80 -8.08 3.31
C ARG A 73 20.17 -7.86 4.69
N TYR A 74 18.85 -7.86 4.77
CA TYR A 74 18.06 -7.60 5.97
C TYR A 74 17.01 -8.70 6.22
N PRO A 75 17.44 -9.94 6.53
CA PRO A 75 16.52 -11.07 6.66
C PRO A 75 15.50 -10.92 7.80
N SER A 76 15.83 -10.14 8.83
CA SER A 76 14.97 -9.84 9.97
C SER A 76 13.99 -8.69 9.74
N LEU A 77 14.16 -7.88 8.68
CA LEU A 77 13.23 -6.79 8.38
C LEU A 77 12.06 -7.30 7.53
N PRO A 78 10.81 -7.10 7.98
CA PRO A 78 9.65 -7.39 7.16
C PRO A 78 9.59 -6.41 5.98
N ILE A 79 9.12 -6.88 4.82
CA ILE A 79 8.93 -6.06 3.64
C ILE A 79 7.44 -6.05 3.30
N THR A 80 6.86 -4.86 3.21
CA THR A 80 5.46 -4.64 2.83
C THR A 80 5.41 -3.98 1.46
N VAL A 81 4.74 -4.60 0.50
CA VAL A 81 4.50 -4.07 -0.84
C VAL A 81 3.07 -3.53 -0.94
N THR A 82 2.93 -2.30 -1.41
CA THR A 82 1.62 -1.68 -1.67
C THR A 82 1.34 -1.50 -3.14
N THR A 83 0.08 -1.71 -3.52
CA THR A 83 -0.44 -1.48 -4.88
C THR A 83 -1.82 -0.83 -4.80
N MET A 84 -2.38 -0.34 -5.92
CA MET A 84 -3.73 0.27 -5.91
C MET A 84 -4.82 -0.58 -6.59
N THR A 85 -4.45 -1.59 -7.39
CA THR A 85 -5.38 -2.32 -8.27
C THR A 85 -5.34 -3.84 -8.02
N PRO A 86 -6.47 -4.56 -8.22
CA PRO A 86 -6.49 -6.02 -8.11
C PRO A 86 -5.49 -6.74 -9.00
N THR A 87 -5.33 -6.29 -10.25
CA THR A 87 -4.33 -6.86 -11.16
C THR A 87 -2.91 -6.64 -10.64
N GLY A 88 -2.59 -5.46 -10.11
CA GLY A 88 -1.31 -5.20 -9.45
C GLY A 88 -1.11 -6.10 -8.23
N SER A 89 -2.15 -6.31 -7.44
CA SER A 89 -2.13 -7.22 -6.28
C SER A 89 -1.85 -8.67 -6.69
N GLU A 90 -2.55 -9.20 -7.69
CA GLU A 90 -2.34 -10.58 -8.16
C GLU A 90 -0.92 -10.76 -8.69
N ARG A 91 -0.39 -9.76 -9.41
CA ARG A 91 0.98 -9.79 -9.93
C ARG A 91 2.02 -9.68 -8.83
N ALA A 92 1.84 -8.79 -7.86
CA ALA A 92 2.72 -8.66 -6.71
C ALA A 92 2.75 -9.96 -5.89
N MET A 93 1.58 -10.53 -5.60
CA MET A 93 1.49 -11.82 -4.90
C MET A 93 2.11 -12.97 -5.70
N SER A 94 1.97 -12.97 -7.03
CA SER A 94 2.61 -13.98 -7.88
C SER A 94 4.13 -13.83 -7.95
N ALA A 95 4.63 -12.59 -7.94
CA ALA A 95 6.05 -12.28 -8.07
C ALA A 95 6.83 -12.50 -6.77
N PHE A 96 6.24 -12.10 -5.63
CA PHE A 96 6.90 -12.11 -4.33
C PHE A 96 6.39 -13.23 -3.40
N GLY A 97 5.25 -13.85 -3.71
CA GLY A 97 4.73 -14.99 -2.96
C GLY A 97 4.57 -14.69 -1.48
N LYS A 98 5.24 -15.50 -0.65
CA LYS A 98 5.24 -15.39 0.82
C LYS A 98 6.43 -14.56 1.36
N ASP A 99 7.30 -14.05 0.48
CA ASP A 99 8.51 -13.34 0.89
C ASP A 99 8.23 -11.91 1.34
N VAL A 100 7.04 -11.38 1.02
CA VAL A 100 6.60 -10.03 1.38
C VAL A 100 5.15 -10.04 1.84
N HIS A 101 4.80 -9.06 2.64
CA HIS A 101 3.41 -8.70 2.91
C HIS A 101 2.86 -7.87 1.77
N HIS A 102 1.57 -8.05 1.44
CA HIS A 102 0.91 -7.26 0.40
C HIS A 102 -0.39 -6.65 0.91
N VAL A 103 -0.52 -5.33 0.78
CA VAL A 103 -1.75 -4.59 1.09
C VAL A 103 -2.06 -3.54 0.05
N TYR A 104 -3.32 -3.16 -0.10
CA TYR A 104 -3.64 -1.98 -0.91
C TYR A 104 -3.15 -0.71 -0.24
N LEU A 105 -2.61 0.22 -1.04
CA LEU A 105 -2.34 1.56 -0.55
C LEU A 105 -3.69 2.20 -0.10
N PRO A 106 -3.76 2.79 1.09
CA PRO A 106 -4.95 3.52 1.51
C PRO A 106 -5.21 4.71 0.60
N TYR A 107 -6.45 5.19 0.61
CA TYR A 107 -6.76 6.48 0.03
C TYR A 107 -6.04 7.60 0.79
N ASP A 108 -5.81 8.71 0.09
CA ASP A 108 -5.20 9.94 0.59
C ASP A 108 -6.16 10.70 1.54
N LEU A 109 -6.72 9.97 2.49
CA LEU A 109 -7.53 10.49 3.57
C LEU A 109 -6.64 10.52 4.82
N PRO A 110 -6.54 11.64 5.54
CA PRO A 110 -5.66 11.76 6.70
C PRO A 110 -5.85 10.63 7.71
N GLY A 111 -7.10 10.24 7.99
CA GLY A 111 -7.39 9.14 8.92
C GLY A 111 -6.97 7.77 8.39
N ALA A 112 -7.08 7.52 7.09
CA ALA A 112 -6.68 6.25 6.48
C ALA A 112 -5.15 6.11 6.42
N MET A 113 -4.47 7.17 6.00
CA MET A 113 -3.02 7.18 5.93
C MET A 113 -2.38 7.12 7.33
N ASN A 114 -2.91 7.86 8.31
CA ASN A 114 -2.42 7.77 9.68
C ASN A 114 -2.58 6.37 10.26
N ARG A 115 -3.73 5.72 10.07
CA ARG A 115 -3.92 4.32 10.51
C ARG A 115 -2.92 3.38 9.86
N PHE A 116 -2.71 3.52 8.56
CA PHE A 116 -1.78 2.68 7.81
C PHE A 116 -0.34 2.86 8.28
N LEU A 117 0.15 4.10 8.35
CA LEU A 117 1.51 4.39 8.79
C LEU A 117 1.74 4.00 10.26
N ASN A 118 0.74 4.18 11.12
CA ASN A 118 0.81 3.71 12.51
C ASN A 118 0.81 2.18 12.63
N THR A 119 0.28 1.45 11.64
CA THR A 119 0.29 -0.03 11.63
C THR A 119 1.58 -0.57 11.02
N VAL A 120 2.05 0.02 9.92
CA VAL A 120 3.24 -0.43 9.19
C VAL A 120 4.53 0.04 9.85
N GLN A 121 4.52 1.21 10.49
CA GLN A 121 5.68 1.85 11.13
C GLN A 121 6.97 1.68 10.30
N PRO A 122 6.99 2.13 9.02
CA PRO A 122 8.09 1.81 8.13
C PRO A 122 9.36 2.53 8.58
N LYS A 123 10.48 1.81 8.56
CA LYS A 123 11.83 2.39 8.74
C LYS A 123 12.37 3.00 7.46
N LEU A 124 11.88 2.51 6.31
CA LEU A 124 12.27 2.98 4.99
C LEU A 124 11.08 2.90 4.04
N VAL A 125 10.87 3.96 3.25
CA VAL A 125 9.85 3.99 2.20
C VAL A 125 10.53 4.12 0.84
N ILE A 126 10.31 3.13 -0.03
CA ILE A 126 10.83 3.11 -1.39
C ILE A 126 9.65 3.25 -2.36
N GLY A 127 9.56 4.37 -3.05
CA GLY A 127 8.72 4.53 -4.24
C GLY A 127 9.43 3.93 -5.45
N TYR A 128 8.84 2.91 -6.08
CA TYR A 128 9.35 2.37 -7.34
C TYR A 128 8.59 3.05 -8.48
N GLY A 129 9.24 3.99 -9.17
CA GLY A 129 8.67 4.90 -10.18
C GLY A 129 9.40 6.26 -10.18
N ASP A 130 8.96 7.21 -11.02
CA ASP A 130 9.66 8.50 -11.29
C ASP A 130 9.77 9.47 -10.09
N ARG A 131 9.32 9.08 -8.88
CA ARG A 131 9.37 9.94 -7.68
C ARG A 131 9.68 9.18 -6.38
N ALA A 132 10.79 9.63 -5.79
CA ALA A 132 11.13 9.69 -4.36
C ALA A 132 11.28 8.37 -3.57
N VAL A 133 12.54 8.06 -3.24
CA VAL A 133 12.91 7.36 -2.00
C VAL A 133 12.79 8.38 -0.86
N ALA A 134 12.00 8.07 0.16
CA ALA A 134 11.89 8.90 1.37
C ALA A 134 12.34 8.06 2.56
N GLU A 135 13.43 8.47 3.20
CA GLU A 135 13.82 7.90 4.50
C GLU A 135 12.85 8.41 5.56
N TYR A 136 12.03 7.50 6.10
CA TYR A 136 11.15 7.82 7.21
C TYR A 136 11.98 7.72 8.50
N GLY A 137 12.74 8.78 8.78
CA GLY A 137 13.43 8.97 10.06
C GLY A 137 12.39 8.99 11.18
N GLY A 138 12.57 8.11 12.16
CA GLY A 138 11.62 7.83 13.22
C GLY A 138 11.04 9.09 13.87
N ARG A 139 9.76 8.99 14.25
CA ARG A 139 9.19 9.89 15.25
C ARG A 139 9.98 9.71 16.54
N ALA A 140 10.87 10.65 16.80
CA ALA A 140 11.33 10.98 18.13
C ALA A 140 10.20 11.66 18.92
N ALA A 141 10.23 11.44 20.23
CA ALA A 141 9.34 11.89 21.31
C ALA A 141 8.07 11.03 21.54
#